data_AF-A0A6G3X2G9-F1
#
_entry.id   AF-A0A6G3X2G9-F1
#
_cell.length_a   1.000
_cell.length_b   1.000
_cell.length_c   1.000
_cell.angle_alpha   90.00
_cell.angle_beta   90.00
_cell.angle_gamma   90.00
#
_symmetry.space_group_name_H-M   'P 1'
#
loop_
_entity.id
_entity.type
_entity.pdbx_description
1 polymer ?
#
loop_
_entity_poly.entity_id
_entity_poly.type
_entity_poly.pdbx_seq_one_letter_code
_entity_poly.pdbx_strand_id
1 'polypeptide(L)'
;AIDSAADMEILFGDIPLGDVTTSMTISGPAVPVFCMYLVAAERQGVDPGVLNGTLQTDIFKEYIAQKEWLFQPEPHLRLIGDLMEHCARDIPAYKPLSVSGYHIREA
;
A
#
# COMPACT_ATOMS: atom_id res chain seq x y z
N ALA A 1 -10.96 10.55 -3.05
CA ALA A 1 -11.12 9.82 -1.78
C ALA A 1 -11.19 8.33 -2.13
N ILE A 2 -10.77 7.47 -1.21
CA ILE A 2 -10.86 6.02 -1.39
C ILE A 2 -11.53 5.46 -0.15
N ASP A 3 -12.80 5.09 -0.29
CA ASP A 3 -13.63 4.56 0.79
C ASP A 3 -14.00 3.08 0.52
N SER A 4 -13.84 2.64 -0.73
CA SER A 4 -14.19 1.31 -1.21
C SER A 4 -13.30 0.87 -2.39
N ALA A 5 -13.38 -0.42 -2.76
CA ALA A 5 -12.74 -0.93 -3.97
C ALA A 5 -13.29 -0.29 -5.27
N ALA A 6 -14.55 0.15 -5.26
CA ALA A 6 -15.14 0.84 -6.42
C ALA A 6 -14.44 2.19 -6.70
N ASP A 7 -13.93 2.85 -5.65
CA ASP A 7 -13.17 4.09 -5.83
C ASP A 7 -11.80 3.82 -6.46
N MET A 8 -11.17 2.68 -6.16
CA MET A 8 -9.93 2.25 -6.82
C MET A 8 -10.15 1.93 -8.29
N GLU A 9 -11.28 1.32 -8.65
CA GLU A 9 -11.63 1.10 -10.06
C GLU A 9 -11.79 2.41 -10.83
N ILE A 10 -12.47 3.39 -10.24
CA ILE A 10 -12.60 4.71 -10.86
C ILE A 10 -11.23 5.38 -11.00
N LEU A 11 -10.39 5.30 -9.95
CA LEU A 11 -9.05 5.89 -9.96
C LEU A 11 -8.16 5.32 -11.07
N PHE A 12 -8.26 4.02 -11.34
CA PHE A 12 -7.41 3.31 -12.30
C PHE A 12 -8.12 2.91 -13.61
N GLY A 13 -9.34 3.40 -13.86
CA GLY A 13 -10.22 2.89 -14.94
C GLY A 13 -9.59 2.88 -16.34
N ASP A 14 -8.79 3.89 -16.67
CA ASP A 14 -8.08 4.01 -17.95
C ASP A 14 -6.56 3.76 -17.83
N ILE A 15 -6.12 3.20 -16.70
CA ILE A 15 -4.73 2.93 -16.39
C ILE A 15 -4.53 1.41 -16.35
N PRO A 16 -3.78 0.82 -17.30
CA PRO A 16 -3.56 -0.62 -17.33
C PRO A 16 -2.63 -1.04 -16.19
N LEU A 17 -3.19 -1.53 -15.09
CA LEU A 17 -2.42 -1.80 -13.86
C LEU A 17 -1.31 -2.85 -14.02
N GLY A 18 -1.44 -3.76 -14.99
CA GLY A 18 -0.39 -4.74 -15.32
C GLY A 18 0.84 -4.15 -16.03
N ASP A 19 0.71 -2.95 -16.62
CA ASP A 19 1.75 -2.33 -17.45
C ASP A 19 2.40 -1.09 -16.79
N VAL A 20 1.90 -0.67 -15.63
CA VAL A 20 2.40 0.49 -14.89
C VAL A 20 2.96 0.10 -13.52
N THR A 21 3.77 0.98 -12.96
CA THR A 21 4.21 0.89 -11.56
C THR A 21 3.49 1.94 -10.73
N THR A 22 2.87 1.53 -9.63
CA THR A 22 2.11 2.44 -8.76
C THR A 22 2.89 2.79 -7.49
N SER A 23 2.74 4.02 -6.99
CA SER A 23 3.29 4.41 -5.69
C SER A 23 2.16 4.99 -4.85
N MET A 24 1.86 4.34 -3.73
CA MET A 24 0.80 4.75 -2.83
C MET A 24 1.39 5.27 -1.52
N THR A 25 1.32 6.59 -1.34
CA THR A 25 1.75 7.29 -0.12
C THR A 25 0.69 7.11 0.97
N ILE A 26 0.66 5.93 1.59
CA ILE A 26 -0.32 5.57 2.62
C ILE A 26 0.36 4.75 3.73
N SER A 27 0.02 5.03 4.99
CA SER A 27 0.57 4.34 6.17
C SER A 27 -0.53 3.73 7.03
N GLY A 28 -1.30 4.54 7.78
CA GLY A 28 -2.30 4.05 8.73
C GLY A 28 -3.27 3.00 8.17
N PRO A 29 -3.97 3.27 7.05
CA PRO A 29 -4.86 2.30 6.40
C PRO A 29 -4.19 1.57 5.23
N ALA A 30 -2.85 1.43 5.21
CA ALA A 30 -2.14 0.89 4.04
C ALA A 30 -2.63 -0.51 3.61
N VAL A 31 -2.86 -1.41 4.57
CA VAL A 31 -3.33 -2.78 4.27
C VAL A 31 -4.70 -2.81 3.60
N PRO A 32 -5.78 -2.24 4.16
CA PRO A 32 -7.08 -2.25 3.47
C PRO A 32 -7.05 -1.51 2.14
N VAL A 33 -6.30 -0.41 2.02
CA VAL A 33 -6.13 0.32 0.74
C VAL A 33 -5.40 -0.55 -0.30
N PHE A 34 -4.40 -1.32 0.12
CA PHE A 34 -3.73 -2.28 -0.75
C PHE A 34 -4.66 -3.40 -1.21
N CYS A 35 -5.50 -3.94 -0.33
CA CYS A 35 -6.51 -4.93 -0.72
C CYS A 35 -7.49 -4.37 -1.76
N MET A 36 -7.93 -3.11 -1.60
CA MET A 36 -8.78 -2.44 -2.59
C MET A 36 -8.08 -2.28 -3.94
N TYR A 37 -6.77 -1.98 -3.94
CA TYR A 37 -5.94 -1.93 -5.14
C TYR A 37 -5.82 -3.28 -5.85
N LEU A 38 -5.61 -4.37 -5.10
CA LEU A 38 -5.59 -5.72 -5.68
C LEU A 38 -6.92 -6.09 -6.33
N VAL A 39 -8.04 -5.80 -5.66
CA VAL A 39 -9.38 -6.02 -6.22
C VAL A 39 -9.60 -5.24 -7.50
N ALA A 40 -9.11 -4.00 -7.59
CA ALA A 40 -9.20 -3.21 -8.82
C ALA A 40 -8.39 -3.83 -9.97
N ALA A 41 -7.18 -4.35 -9.69
CA ALA A 41 -6.38 -5.07 -10.67
C ALA A 41 -7.06 -6.35 -11.16
N GLU A 42 -7.58 -7.16 -10.24
CA GLU A 42 -8.32 -8.39 -10.58
C GLU A 42 -9.54 -8.09 -11.45
N ARG A 43 -10.28 -7.01 -11.15
CA ARG A 43 -11.45 -6.57 -11.94
C ARG A 43 -11.08 -6.05 -13.33
N GLN A 44 -9.85 -5.56 -13.53
CA GLN A 44 -9.29 -5.29 -14.86
C GLN A 44 -8.83 -6.56 -15.59
N GLY A 45 -8.88 -7.73 -14.95
CA GLY A 45 -8.35 -8.98 -15.50
C GLY A 45 -6.83 -9.11 -15.39
N VAL A 46 -6.19 -8.31 -14.53
CA VAL A 46 -4.75 -8.37 -14.27
C VAL A 46 -4.48 -9.37 -13.16
N ASP A 47 -3.51 -10.26 -13.38
CA ASP A 47 -2.98 -11.15 -12.33
C ASP A 47 -2.26 -10.31 -11.26
N PRO A 48 -2.69 -10.34 -9.98
CA PRO A 48 -2.01 -9.62 -8.91
C PRO A 48 -0.51 -9.91 -8.84
N GLY A 49 -0.07 -11.12 -9.20
CA GLY A 49 1.33 -11.51 -9.13
C GLY A 49 2.29 -10.76 -10.06
N VAL A 50 1.75 -10.10 -11.10
CA VAL A 50 2.55 -9.26 -12.01
C VAL A 50 2.64 -7.79 -11.58
N LEU A 51 1.88 -7.38 -10.56
CA LEU A 51 1.82 -5.99 -10.13
C LEU A 51 3.17 -5.51 -9.61
N ASN A 52 3.51 -4.28 -9.95
CA ASN A 52 4.71 -3.60 -9.48
C ASN A 52 4.30 -2.27 -8.85
N GLY A 53 4.92 -1.94 -7.74
CA GLY A 53 4.63 -0.70 -7.05
C GLY A 53 5.25 -0.62 -5.68
N THR A 54 4.91 0.44 -4.96
CA THR A 54 5.41 0.72 -3.62
C THR A 54 4.29 1.23 -2.75
N LEU A 55 4.18 0.68 -1.54
CA LEU A 55 3.45 1.32 -0.45
C LEU A 55 4.44 2.03 0.47
N GLN A 56 4.01 3.16 1.04
CA GLN A 56 4.83 3.84 2.03
C GLN A 56 4.97 3.01 3.31
N THR A 57 3.86 2.71 4.01
CA THR A 57 3.72 1.74 5.12
C THR A 57 4.79 1.81 6.23
N ASP A 58 5.55 2.91 6.32
CA ASP A 58 6.52 3.08 7.39
C ASP A 58 5.80 3.66 8.61
N ILE A 59 5.36 2.77 9.49
CA ILE A 59 4.58 3.17 10.66
C ILE A 59 5.43 3.85 11.73
N PHE A 60 6.74 3.57 11.80
CA PHE A 60 7.59 4.19 12.83
C PHE A 60 7.72 5.69 12.60
N LYS A 61 7.89 6.14 11.35
CA LYS A 61 7.89 7.58 11.05
C LYS A 61 6.55 8.25 11.36
N GLU A 62 5.44 7.53 11.37
CA GLU A 62 4.14 8.11 11.71
C GLU A 62 4.15 8.55 13.17
N TYR A 63 4.53 7.63 14.08
CA TYR A 63 4.63 7.95 15.50
C TYR A 63 5.64 9.08 15.78
N ILE A 64 6.75 9.09 15.05
CA ILE A 64 7.83 10.07 15.26
C ILE A 64 7.47 11.45 14.68
N ALA A 65 6.94 11.51 13.46
CA ALA A 65 6.91 12.74 12.67
C ALA A 65 5.55 13.03 11.99
N GLN A 66 5.06 12.16 11.10
CA GLN A 66 3.96 12.50 10.17
C GLN A 66 2.54 12.42 10.78
N LYS A 67 2.38 11.64 11.86
CA LYS A 67 1.16 11.59 12.70
C LYS A 67 -0.10 10.94 12.09
N GLU A 68 0.05 10.05 11.11
CA GLU A 68 -1.06 9.35 10.44
C GLU A 68 -1.14 7.86 10.81
N TRP A 69 -1.41 7.55 12.09
CA TRP A 69 -1.59 6.17 12.57
C TRP A 69 -3.00 5.90 13.09
N LEU A 70 -3.43 4.63 13.00
CA LEU A 70 -4.75 4.18 13.47
C LEU A 70 -4.71 3.37 14.77
N PHE A 71 -3.61 2.67 15.04
CA PHE A 71 -3.47 1.73 16.15
C PHE A 71 -2.19 2.05 16.92
N GLN A 72 -1.95 1.33 18.01
CA GLN A 72 -0.64 1.32 18.68
C GLN A 72 0.40 0.56 17.84
N PRO A 73 1.71 0.68 18.13
CA PRO A 73 2.77 0.10 17.30
C PRO A 73 2.65 -1.41 17.04
N GLU A 74 2.40 -2.22 18.07
CA GLU A 74 2.39 -3.68 17.96
C GLU A 74 1.36 -4.24 16.94
N PRO A 75 0.06 -3.89 17.00
CA PRO A 75 -0.90 -4.36 16.00
C PRO A 75 -0.58 -3.87 14.58
N HIS A 76 0.00 -2.67 14.44
CA HIS A 76 0.47 -2.19 13.13
C HIS A 76 1.60 -3.04 12.57
N LEU A 77 2.64 -3.31 13.38
CA LEU A 77 3.77 -4.12 12.95
C LEU A 77 3.36 -5.54 12.54
N ARG A 78 2.36 -6.11 13.22
CA ARG A 78 1.75 -7.39 12.81
C ARG A 78 1.16 -7.31 11.40
N LEU A 79 0.30 -6.33 11.13
CA LEU A 79 -0.33 -6.16 9.82
C LEU A 79 0.69 -5.90 8.70
N ILE A 80 1.75 -5.14 9.01
CA ILE A 80 2.84 -4.89 8.07
C ILE A 80 3.64 -6.17 7.81
N GLY A 81 3.88 -6.99 8.84
CA GLY A 81 4.51 -8.31 8.68
C GLY A 81 3.71 -9.22 7.76
N ASP A 82 2.39 -9.32 7.97
CA ASP A 82 1.49 -10.12 7.13
C ASP A 82 1.48 -9.61 5.67
N LEU A 83 1.46 -8.28 5.47
CA LEU A 83 1.57 -7.65 4.14
C LEU A 83 2.91 -7.97 3.46
N MET A 84 4.02 -7.86 4.19
CA MET A 84 5.35 -8.17 3.68
C MET A 84 5.47 -9.64 3.27
N GLU A 85 4.93 -10.55 4.08
CA GLU A 85 4.90 -11.98 3.77
C GLU A 85 4.08 -12.27 2.50
N HIS A 86 2.89 -11.68 2.38
CA HIS A 86 2.04 -11.85 1.20
C HIS A 86 2.72 -11.32 -0.07
N CYS A 87 3.26 -10.11 -0.06
CA CYS A 87 3.98 -9.57 -1.23
C CYS A 87 5.21 -10.41 -1.57
N ALA A 88 5.99 -10.84 -0.59
CA ALA A 88 7.17 -11.67 -0.84
C ALA A 88 6.83 -13.01 -1.52
N ARG A 89 5.67 -13.60 -1.18
CA ARG A 89 5.24 -14.89 -1.69
C ARG A 89 4.53 -14.78 -3.04
N ASP A 90 3.59 -13.85 -3.13
CA ASP A 90 2.56 -13.84 -4.18
C ASP A 90 2.75 -12.68 -5.17
N ILE A 91 3.40 -11.58 -4.77
CA ILE A 91 3.58 -10.37 -5.60
C ILE A 91 5.02 -9.85 -5.47
N PRO A 92 6.04 -10.63 -5.92
CA PRO A 92 7.45 -10.39 -5.58
C PRO A 92 8.00 -9.07 -6.14
N ALA A 93 7.34 -8.50 -7.15
CA ALA A 93 7.69 -7.21 -7.71
C ALA A 93 7.09 -6.03 -6.92
N TYR A 94 6.22 -6.23 -5.93
CA TYR A 94 5.65 -5.15 -5.13
C TYR A 94 6.49 -4.85 -3.89
N LYS A 95 6.68 -3.57 -3.57
CA LYS A 95 7.52 -3.09 -2.47
C LYS A 95 6.59 -2.66 -1.34
N PRO A 96 6.29 -3.53 -0.35
CA PRO A 96 5.26 -3.27 0.66
C PRO A 96 5.64 -2.19 1.68
N LEU A 97 6.86 -1.66 1.62
CA LEU A 97 7.43 -0.72 2.58
C LEU A 97 8.40 0.24 1.88
N SER A 98 8.31 1.52 2.22
CA SER A 98 9.27 2.56 1.88
C SER A 98 9.75 3.26 3.16
N VAL A 99 10.93 2.86 3.65
CA VAL A 99 11.54 3.46 4.84
C VAL A 99 11.87 4.93 4.57
N SER A 100 11.30 5.83 5.37
CA SER A 100 11.10 7.22 4.99
C SER A 100 11.75 8.20 5.97
N GLY A 101 12.89 8.78 5.58
CA GLY A 101 13.55 9.85 6.34
C GLY A 101 12.99 11.27 6.07
N TYR A 102 12.22 11.45 5.00
CA TYR A 102 11.72 12.77 4.57
C TYR A 102 10.91 13.47 5.66
N HIS A 103 9.86 12.83 6.17
CA HIS A 103 8.97 13.42 7.17
C HIS A 103 9.67 13.74 8.49
N ILE A 104 10.69 12.95 8.87
CA ILE A 104 11.50 13.21 10.07
C ILE A 104 12.30 14.51 9.91
N ARG A 105 12.81 14.79 8.70
CA ARG A 105 13.55 16.04 8.42
C ARG A 105 12.64 17.27 8.44
N GLU A 106 11.40 17.13 7.99
CA GLU A 106 10.45 18.26 7.84
C GLU A 106 9.60 18.54 9.09
N ALA A 107 9.67 17.69 10.11
CA ALA A 107 8.86 17.78 11.33
C ALA A 107 9.36 18.80 12.36
#